data_AF-A0A8T4L418-F1
#
_entry.id   AF-A0A8T4L418-F1
#
_cell.length_a   1.000
_cell.length_b   1.000
_cell.length_c   1.000
_cell.angle_alpha   90.00
_cell.angle_beta   90.00
_cell.angle_gamma   90.00
#
_symmetry.space_group_name_H-M   'P 1'
#
loop_
_entity.id
_entity.type
_entity.pdbx_description
1 polymer ?
#
loop_
_entity_poly.entity_id
_entity_poly.type
_entity_poly.pdbx_seq_one_letter_code
_entity_poly.pdbx_strand_id
1 'polypeptide(L)' 'MAEATFEKQIMGKLVHMEKTINYIMEYIEDTRLTKEEEQLLEESHKNQKDGTLLSSKELRKKLGL' A
#
# COMPACT_ATOMS: atom_id res chain seq x y z
N MET A 1 44.95 13.48 5.69
CA MET A 1 43.84 14.42 6.01
C MET A 1 42.69 14.35 5.01
N ALA A 2 42.93 14.14 3.71
CA ALA A 2 41.85 13.99 2.71
C ALA A 2 41.01 12.70 2.88
N GLU A 3 41.63 11.55 3.17
CA GLU A 3 40.93 10.27 3.37
C GLU A 3 39.95 10.29 4.55
N ALA A 4 40.36 10.75 5.73
CA ALA A 4 39.48 10.87 6.89
C ALA A 4 38.25 11.79 6.64
N THR A 5 38.38 12.73 5.70
CA THR A 5 37.27 13.61 5.30
C THR A 5 36.30 12.89 4.35
N PHE A 6 36.85 12.08 3.43
CA PHE A 6 36.06 11.25 2.53
C PHE A 6 35.29 10.16 3.28
N GLU A 7 35.94 9.43 4.18
CA GLU A 7 35.30 8.41 5.03
C GLU A 7 34.14 8.99 5.84
N LYS A 8 34.34 10.18 6.42
CA LYS A 8 33.29 10.90 7.16
C LYS A 8 32.11 11.29 6.26
N GLN A 9 32.36 11.68 5.01
CA GLN A 9 31.31 11.98 4.05
C GLN A 9 30.53 10.73 3.64
N ILE A 10 31.22 9.60 3.42
CA ILE A 10 30.59 8.31 3.12
C ILE A 10 29.72 7.86 4.29
N MET A 11 30.24 7.90 5.52
CA MET A 11 29.47 7.56 6.71
C MET A 11 28.25 8.45 6.90
N GLY A 12 28.37 9.75 6.63
CA GLY A 12 27.22 10.66 6.67
C GLY A 12 26.12 10.27 5.68
N LYS A 13 26.49 9.86 4.47
CA LYS A 13 25.53 9.37 3.46
C LYS A 13 24.88 8.06 3.88
N LEU A 14 25.65 7.11 4.41
CA LEU A 14 25.13 5.82 4.87
C LEU A 14 24.12 5.97 6.01
N VAL A 15 24.44 6.80 7.01
CA VAL A 15 23.51 7.09 8.12
C VAL A 15 22.24 7.78 7.62
N HIS A 16 22.35 8.66 6.63
CA HIS A 16 21.17 9.30 6.04
C HIS A 16 20.30 8.28 5.28
N MET A 17 20.91 7.39 4.50
CA MET A 17 20.19 6.32 3.79
C MET A 17 19.50 5.37 4.75
N GLU A 18 20.17 4.96 5.83
CA GLU A 18 19.58 4.10 6.88
C GLU A 18 18.34 4.75 7.49
N LYS A 19 18.42 6.03 7.88
CA LYS A 19 17.27 6.77 8.42
C LYS A 19 16.10 6.82 7.45
N THR A 20 16.38 7.07 6.17
CA THR A 20 15.33 7.12 5.13
C THR A 20 14.69 5.74 4.92
N ILE A 21 15.48 4.67 4.90
CA ILE A 21 14.96 3.30 4.78
C ILE A 21 14.07 2.97 5.98
N ASN A 22 14.50 3.28 7.20
CA ASN A 22 13.70 3.03 8.40
C ASN A 22 12.38 3.80 8.38
N TYR A 23 12.40 5.08 7.97
CA TYR A 23 11.17 5.84 7.77
C TYR A 23 10.26 5.18 6.74
N ILE A 24 10.77 4.76 5.59
CA ILE A 24 9.95 4.08 4.59
C ILE A 24 9.37 2.79 5.18
N MET A 25 10.15 1.96 5.86
CA MET A 25 9.64 0.72 6.46
C MET A 25 8.57 0.95 7.54
N GLU A 26 8.69 2.02 8.32
CA GLU A 26 7.72 2.34 9.38
C GLU A 26 6.40 2.91 8.84
N TYR A 27 6.45 3.69 7.76
CA TYR A 27 5.30 4.45 7.26
C TYR A 27 4.78 3.99 5.90
N ILE A 28 5.42 3.02 5.24
CA ILE A 28 4.88 2.43 4.02
C ILE A 28 3.72 1.50 4.41
N GLU A 29 2.51 1.96 4.14
CA GLU A 29 1.34 1.10 4.23
C GLU A 29 1.42 0.05 3.11
N ASP A 30 1.18 -1.23 3.43
CA ASP A 30 1.08 -2.26 2.41
C ASP A 30 -0.23 -2.06 1.65
N THR A 31 -0.15 -1.43 0.48
CA THR A 31 -1.31 -1.14 -0.36
C THR A 31 -1.68 -2.31 -1.28
N ARG A 32 -1.03 -3.47 -1.15
CA ARG A 32 -1.38 -4.65 -1.94
C ARG A 32 -2.71 -5.20 -1.43
N LEU A 33 -3.60 -5.50 -2.36
CA LEU A 33 -4.84 -6.17 -2.03
C LEU A 33 -4.54 -7.55 -1.44
N THR A 34 -5.23 -7.89 -0.36
CA THR A 34 -5.33 -9.27 0.09
C THR A 34 -6.08 -10.10 -0.96
N LYS A 35 -5.91 -11.43 -0.91
CA LYS A 35 -6.63 -12.33 -1.83
C LYS A 35 -8.15 -12.18 -1.76
N GLU A 36 -8.68 -11.87 -0.58
CA GLU A 36 -10.11 -11.64 -0.40
C GLU A 36 -10.54 -10.33 -1.07
N GLU A 37 -9.76 -9.26 -0.92
CA GLU A 37 -10.04 -7.99 -1.59
C GLU A 37 -9.90 -8.09 -3.12
N GLU A 38 -8.93 -8.86 -3.61
CA GLU A 38 -8.81 -9.18 -5.04
C GLU A 38 -10.07 -9.88 -5.57
N GLN A 39 -10.55 -10.90 -4.85
CA GLN A 39 -11.77 -11.64 -5.22
C GLN A 39 -13.01 -10.73 -5.22
N LEU A 40 -13.16 -9.89 -4.20
CA LEU A 40 -14.27 -8.93 -4.12
C LEU A 40 -14.21 -7.91 -5.27
N LEU A 41 -13.02 -7.47 -5.65
CA LEU A 41 -12.82 -6.56 -6.77
C LEU A 41 -13.17 -7.22 -8.11
N GLU A 42 -12.73 -8.46 -8.33
CA GLU A 42 -13.10 -9.25 -9.50
C GLU A 42 -14.61 -9.48 -9.60
N GLU A 43 -15.25 -9.83 -8.48
CA GLU A 43 -16.70 -10.01 -8.42
C GLU A 43 -17.45 -8.72 -8.74
N SER A 44 -17.00 -7.59 -8.17
CA SER A 44 -17.55 -6.26 -8.46
C SER A 44 -17.45 -5.93 -9.96
N HIS A 45 -16.28 -6.16 -10.58
CA HIS A 45 -16.10 -5.94 -12.02
C HIS A 45 -16.99 -6.84 -12.87
N LYS A 46 -17.17 -8.09 -12.48
CA LYS A 46 -18.08 -9.01 -13.16
C LYS A 46 -19.53 -8.52 -13.05
N ASN A 47 -19.98 -8.16 -11.85
CA ASN A 47 -21.32 -7.64 -11.62
C ASN A 47 -21.58 -6.32 -12.37
N GLN A 48 -20.53 -5.49 -12.56
CA GLN A 48 -20.63 -4.28 -13.35
C GLN A 48 -20.88 -4.59 -14.83
N LYS A 49 -20.11 -5.53 -15.39
CA LYS A 49 -20.26 -5.96 -16.79
C LYS A 49 -21.61 -6.62 -17.03
N ASP A 50 -22.08 -7.40 -16.08
CA ASP A 50 -23.35 -8.13 -16.17
C ASP A 50 -24.57 -7.23 -15.84
N GLY A 51 -24.36 -5.98 -15.43
CA GLY A 51 -25.41 -5.03 -15.06
C GLY A 51 -26.14 -5.38 -13.77
N THR A 52 -25.59 -6.28 -12.96
CA THR A 52 -26.16 -6.78 -11.70
C THR A 52 -25.67 -6.02 -10.47
N LEU A 53 -24.91 -4.93 -10.67
CA LEU A 53 -24.35 -4.13 -9.60
C LEU A 53 -25.45 -3.49 -8.76
N LEU A 54 -25.62 -3.97 -7.53
CA LEU A 54 -26.63 -3.46 -6.61
C LEU A 54 -26.21 -2.09 -6.08
N SER A 55 -27.18 -1.17 -5.96
CA SER A 55 -26.93 0.06 -5.23
C SER A 55 -26.64 -0.25 -3.77
N SER A 56 -25.83 0.59 -3.10
CA SER A 56 -25.52 0.41 -1.67
C SER A 56 -26.78 0.32 -0.80
N LYS A 57 -27.85 1.03 -1.19
CA LYS A 57 -29.16 0.98 -0.52
C LYS A 57 -29.81 -0.41 -0.63
N GLU A 58 -29.76 -1.03 -1.80
CA GLU A 58 -30.34 -2.36 -2.02
C GLU A 58 -29.53 -3.47 -1.36
N LEU A 59 -28.21 -3.33 -1.35
CA LEU A 59 -27.32 -4.28 -0.67
C LEU A 59 -27.58 -4.30 0.84
N ARG A 60 -27.65 -3.11 1.48
CA ARG A 60 -27.96 -3.00 2.93
C ARG A 60 -29.31 -3.62 3.27
N LYS A 61 -30.34 -3.35 2.45
CA LYS A 61 -31.67 -3.96 2.61
C LYS A 61 -31.64 -5.48 2.53
N LYS A 62 -30.84 -6.08 1.64
CA LYS A 62 -30.69 -7.54 1.53
C LYS A 62 -29.95 -8.15 2.71
N LEU A 63 -28.98 -7.42 3.28
CA LEU A 63 -28.18 -7.87 4.41
C LEU A 63 -28.87 -7.63 5.78
N GLY A 64 -30.04 -7.01 5.80
CA GLY A 64 -30.75 -6.67 7.04
C GLY A 64 -30.07 -5.56 7.85
N LEU A 65 -29.30 -4.71 7.17
CA LEU A 65 -28.56 -3.56 7.73
C LEU A 65 -29.26 -2.23 7.44
#